data_AF-A0A379JMS7-F1
#
_entry.id   AF-A0A379JMS7-F1
#
_cell.length_a   1.000
_cell.length_b   1.000
_cell.length_c   1.000
_cell.angle_alpha   90.00
_cell.angle_beta   90.00
_cell.angle_gamma   90.00
#
_symmetry.space_group_name_H-M   'P 1'
#
loop_
_entity.id
_entity.type
_entity.pdbx_description
1 polymer ?
#
loop_
_entity_poly.entity_id
_entity_poly.type
_entity_poly.pdbx_seq_one_letter_code
_entity_poly.pdbx_strand_id
1 'polypeptide(L)'
;MGSRSTTTIITPTGRASFYLHWGSPEYQVPRIAEWTYEMAMRAEELTVDTWEQWAAEVNGDKGGAAAAERIDYEPGDLEHRYEVEVGPERFEFRYWHRVKPWQDGPWIRVLRCGSVPDLLAEAVRQVERMRNFAARYRKENGLAEDSEVPGLESVADMTAWRSECADRADVYAALFCEGARTSEPDSDAYPERVDGQSDADYAAARKTFCVDAARHVVTLAREYRDKCEFDTAELLWAEARGLIRAAQRIK
;
A
#
# COMPACT_ATOMS: atom_id res chain seq x y z
N MET A 1 6.16 24.68 -1.39
CA MET A 1 7.30 23.73 -1.34
C MET A 1 6.94 22.67 -0.30
N GLY A 2 7.07 21.39 -0.64
CA GLY A 2 6.75 20.28 0.27
C GLY A 2 7.58 20.33 1.54
N SER A 3 6.94 20.03 2.67
CA SER A 3 7.61 19.89 3.95
C SER A 3 8.53 18.67 3.93
N ARG A 4 9.72 18.78 4.53
CA ARG A 4 10.71 17.68 4.57
C ARG A 4 10.22 16.58 5.51
N SER A 5 10.41 15.32 5.13
CA SER A 5 10.06 14.19 5.99
C SER A 5 11.06 13.06 5.95
N THR A 6 10.92 12.16 6.93
CA THR A 6 11.57 10.87 6.92
C THR A 6 10.57 9.75 7.09
N THR A 7 10.77 8.66 6.36
CA THR A 7 10.10 7.39 6.61
C THR A 7 11.11 6.40 7.14
N THR A 8 10.79 5.76 8.27
CA THR A 8 11.58 4.67 8.83
C THR A 8 10.81 3.38 8.69
N ILE A 9 11.44 2.40 8.04
CA ILE A 9 10.94 1.03 7.93
C ILE A 9 11.69 0.20 8.97
N ILE A 10 10.94 -0.49 9.82
CA ILE A 10 11.43 -1.38 10.88
C ILE A 10 10.83 -2.75 10.62
N THR A 11 11.68 -3.74 10.41
CA THR A 11 11.31 -5.13 10.12
C THR A 11 12.04 -6.04 11.11
N PRO A 12 11.72 -7.35 11.20
CA PRO A 12 12.46 -8.27 12.06
C PRO A 12 13.92 -8.42 11.65
N THR A 13 14.20 -8.21 10.36
CA THR A 13 15.49 -8.42 9.72
C THR A 13 16.30 -7.13 9.56
N GLY A 14 15.71 -5.95 9.77
CA GLY A 14 16.41 -4.70 9.53
C GLY A 14 15.67 -3.43 9.90
N ARG A 15 16.38 -2.31 9.82
CA ARG A 15 15.86 -0.97 10.00
C ARG A 15 16.55 -0.04 9.00
N ALA A 16 15.77 0.78 8.32
CA ALA A 16 16.30 1.83 7.45
C ALA A 16 15.43 3.08 7.52
N SER A 17 16.08 4.23 7.40
CA SER A 17 15.44 5.54 7.33
C SER A 17 15.69 6.14 5.95
N PHE A 18 14.67 6.82 5.44
CA PHE A 18 14.65 7.37 4.09
C PHE A 18 14.26 8.83 4.12
N TYR A 19 14.98 9.65 3.35
CA TYR A 19 14.63 11.05 3.18
C TYR A 19 13.58 11.22 2.07
N LEU A 20 12.63 12.12 2.33
CA LEU A 20 11.49 12.40 1.47
C LEU A 20 11.32 13.90 1.28
N HIS A 21 11.20 14.32 0.03
CA HIS A 21 11.00 15.72 -0.34
C HIS A 21 9.55 16.20 -0.18
N TRP A 22 8.59 15.27 -0.10
CA TRP A 22 7.14 15.56 0.02
C TRP A 22 6.56 14.86 1.24
N GLY A 23 6.58 15.59 2.35
CA GLY A 23 6.35 15.00 3.66
C GLY A 23 4.94 15.04 4.20
N SER A 24 3.94 15.53 3.47
CA SER A 24 2.58 15.60 4.00
C SER A 24 1.90 14.23 3.99
N PRO A 25 1.07 13.91 5.01
CA PRO A 25 0.39 12.61 5.13
C PRO A 25 -0.51 12.31 3.93
N GLU A 26 -1.06 13.35 3.31
CA GLU A 26 -1.79 13.31 2.05
C GLU A 26 -1.07 12.53 0.94
N TYR A 27 0.26 12.63 0.86
CA TYR A 27 1.05 11.96 -0.17
C TYR A 27 1.66 10.64 0.35
N GLN A 28 2.17 10.63 1.58
CA GLN A 28 2.95 9.50 2.07
C GLN A 28 2.09 8.34 2.60
N VAL A 29 0.94 8.63 3.22
CA VAL A 29 0.08 7.56 3.75
C VAL A 29 -0.46 6.67 2.61
N PRO A 30 -0.99 7.22 1.49
CA PRO A 30 -1.45 6.38 0.40
C PRO A 30 -0.32 5.59 -0.27
N ARG A 31 0.91 6.14 -0.35
CA ARG A 31 2.08 5.43 -0.89
C ARG A 31 2.49 4.24 -0.02
N ILE A 32 2.52 4.42 1.30
CA ILE A 32 2.85 3.32 2.23
C ILE A 32 1.74 2.27 2.22
N ALA A 33 0.47 2.68 2.08
CA ALA A 33 -0.65 1.75 1.91
C ALA A 33 -0.59 0.96 0.60
N GLU A 34 -0.23 1.63 -0.51
CA GLU A 34 -0.03 1.03 -1.83
C GLU A 34 1.08 -0.02 -1.81
N TRP A 35 2.26 0.31 -1.28
CA TRP A 35 3.34 -0.66 -1.07
C TRP A 35 2.88 -1.87 -0.26
N THR A 36 2.23 -1.63 0.88
CA THR A 36 1.78 -2.70 1.78
C THR A 36 0.81 -3.66 1.07
N TYR A 37 -0.14 -3.11 0.31
CA TYR A 37 -1.08 -3.89 -0.48
C TYR A 37 -0.37 -4.69 -1.58
N GLU A 38 0.52 -4.06 -2.35
CA GLU A 38 1.21 -4.72 -3.46
C GLU A 38 2.08 -5.89 -3.00
N MET A 39 2.81 -5.73 -1.90
CA MET A 39 3.63 -6.80 -1.33
C MET A 39 2.77 -7.97 -0.89
N ALA A 40 1.64 -7.70 -0.21
CA ALA A 40 0.67 -8.74 0.16
C ALA A 40 0.13 -9.47 -1.07
N MET A 41 -0.21 -8.75 -2.14
CA MET A 41 -0.69 -9.34 -3.39
C MET A 41 0.37 -10.12 -4.15
N ARG A 42 1.67 -9.81 -4.01
CA ARG A 42 2.79 -10.58 -4.57
C ARG A 42 3.22 -11.74 -3.66
N ALA A 43 2.58 -11.88 -2.49
CA ALA A 43 3.02 -12.75 -1.39
C ALA A 43 4.49 -12.50 -1.01
N GLU A 44 4.93 -11.24 -1.11
CA GLU A 44 6.27 -10.78 -0.71
C GLU A 44 6.26 -10.31 0.74
N GLU A 45 7.36 -10.52 1.44
CA GLU A 45 7.52 -10.04 2.80
C GLU A 45 7.76 -8.53 2.81
N LEU A 46 7.17 -7.82 3.77
CA LEU A 46 7.45 -6.40 3.98
C LEU A 46 8.84 -6.29 4.64
N THR A 47 9.83 -5.90 3.85
CA THR A 47 11.23 -5.74 4.28
C THR A 47 11.73 -4.36 3.88
N VAL A 48 12.94 -4.00 4.32
CA VAL A 48 13.61 -2.79 3.84
C VAL A 48 13.88 -2.90 2.33
N ASP A 49 14.34 -4.07 1.86
CA ASP A 49 14.71 -4.30 0.47
C ASP A 49 13.48 -4.22 -0.45
N THR A 50 12.34 -4.79 -0.03
CA THR A 50 11.10 -4.72 -0.82
C THR A 50 10.50 -3.32 -0.84
N TRP A 51 10.73 -2.50 0.20
CA TRP A 51 10.42 -1.06 0.14
C TRP A 51 11.30 -0.33 -0.88
N GLU A 52 12.61 -0.57 -0.87
CA GLU A 52 13.55 0.10 -1.78
C GLU A 52 13.26 -0.26 -3.25
N GLN A 53 13.01 -1.54 -3.53
CA GLN A 53 12.62 -2.00 -4.86
C GLN A 53 11.32 -1.34 -5.33
N TRP A 54 10.27 -1.39 -4.50
CA TRP A 54 8.97 -0.79 -4.84
C TRP A 54 9.08 0.73 -5.03
N ALA A 55 9.83 1.43 -4.16
CA ALA A 55 10.04 2.86 -4.29
C ALA A 55 10.77 3.23 -5.58
N ALA A 56 11.75 2.43 -6.01
CA ALA A 56 12.46 2.63 -7.28
C ALA A 56 11.53 2.44 -8.50
N GLU A 57 10.67 1.42 -8.48
CA GLU A 57 9.65 1.18 -9.51
C GLU A 57 8.69 2.39 -9.63
N VAL A 58 8.14 2.85 -8.51
CA VAL A 58 7.12 3.92 -8.50
C VAL A 58 7.72 5.32 -8.76
N ASN A 59 8.97 5.57 -8.36
CA ASN A 59 9.62 6.88 -8.58
C ASN A 59 9.93 7.15 -10.06
N GLY A 60 10.17 6.11 -10.86
CA GLY A 60 10.34 6.23 -12.31
C GLY A 60 9.10 6.77 -13.01
N ASP A 61 7.91 6.38 -12.52
CA ASP A 61 6.62 6.70 -13.15
C ASP A 61 5.91 7.92 -12.55
N LYS A 62 6.14 8.21 -11.25
CA LYS A 62 5.35 9.21 -10.49
C LYS A 62 6.16 10.36 -9.88
N GLY A 63 7.38 10.63 -10.39
CA GLY A 63 8.10 11.88 -10.13
C GLY A 63 8.70 12.04 -8.72
N GLY A 64 9.19 10.95 -8.10
CA GLY A 64 10.00 11.04 -6.86
C GLY A 64 9.21 11.18 -5.55
N ALA A 65 8.00 10.63 -5.48
CA ALA A 65 7.13 10.70 -4.29
C ALA A 65 7.42 9.60 -3.23
N ALA A 66 8.01 8.47 -3.63
CA ALA A 66 8.54 7.45 -2.73
C ALA A 66 10.03 7.73 -2.45
N ALA A 67 10.59 7.18 -1.37
CA ALA A 67 11.94 7.48 -0.87
C ALA A 67 13.03 7.60 -1.97
N ALA A 68 13.85 8.65 -1.90
CA ALA A 68 14.90 8.97 -2.88
C ALA A 68 16.33 8.62 -2.42
N GLU A 69 16.56 8.52 -1.10
CA GLU A 69 17.88 8.28 -0.52
C GLU A 69 17.77 7.67 0.88
N ARG A 70 18.52 6.59 1.13
CA ARG A 70 18.71 6.01 2.47
C ARG A 70 19.60 6.93 3.30
N ILE A 71 19.22 7.19 4.54
CA ILE A 71 19.96 8.04 5.46
C ILE A 71 20.32 7.30 6.74
N ASP A 72 21.55 7.50 7.22
CA ASP A 72 22.05 6.94 8.47
C ASP A 72 21.99 7.95 9.64
N TYR A 73 21.35 9.10 9.41
CA TYR A 73 21.15 10.15 10.39
C TYR A 73 19.69 10.66 10.35
N GLU A 74 19.21 11.26 11.43
CA GLU A 74 17.91 11.94 11.47
C GLU A 74 18.13 13.45 11.23
N PRO A 75 17.73 14.00 10.07
CA PRO A 75 17.89 15.42 9.80
C PRO A 75 17.19 16.26 10.88
N GLY A 76 17.91 17.21 11.46
CA GLY A 76 17.44 18.01 12.60
C GLY A 76 16.29 18.96 12.26
N ASP A 77 15.93 19.15 10.98
CA ASP A 77 15.01 20.16 10.47
C ASP A 77 13.73 19.62 9.78
N LEU A 78 13.48 18.32 9.87
CA LEU A 78 12.28 17.63 9.36
C LEU A 78 10.97 18.14 9.96
N GLU A 79 9.87 18.11 9.21
CA GLU A 79 8.55 18.48 9.76
C GLU A 79 7.68 17.26 10.06
N HIS A 80 7.97 16.14 9.38
CA HIS A 80 7.15 14.94 9.42
C HIS A 80 8.01 13.69 9.60
N ARG A 81 7.49 12.74 10.38
CA ARG A 81 8.11 11.45 10.65
C ARG A 81 7.09 10.35 10.47
N TYR A 82 7.43 9.37 9.65
CA TYR A 82 6.68 8.15 9.44
C TYR A 82 7.48 6.98 9.98
N GLU A 83 6.81 6.05 10.66
CA GLU A 83 7.41 4.80 11.11
C GLU A 83 6.47 3.66 10.76
N VAL A 84 7.00 2.70 10.00
CA VAL A 84 6.31 1.46 9.65
C VAL A 84 7.05 0.35 10.36
N GLU A 85 6.37 -0.30 11.28
CA GLU A 85 6.89 -1.44 12.02
C GLU A 85 6.15 -2.70 11.59
N VAL A 86 6.90 -3.66 11.08
CA VAL A 86 6.40 -4.96 10.67
C VAL A 86 7.11 -6.03 11.47
N GLY A 87 6.36 -7.01 11.97
CA GLY A 87 6.89 -8.21 12.56
C GLY A 87 5.96 -9.40 12.42
N PRO A 88 6.39 -10.60 12.84
CA PRO A 88 5.65 -11.84 12.66
C PRO A 88 4.25 -11.82 13.29
N GLU A 89 4.09 -11.01 14.35
CA GLU A 89 2.87 -10.93 15.14
C GLU A 89 2.13 -9.59 15.01
N ARG A 90 2.72 -8.58 14.32
CA ARG A 90 2.11 -7.26 14.24
C ARG A 90 2.53 -6.42 13.05
N PHE A 91 1.58 -5.63 12.57
CA PHE A 91 1.80 -4.48 11.71
C PHE A 91 1.45 -3.21 12.50
N GLU A 92 2.28 -2.18 12.44
CA GLU A 92 1.95 -0.87 12.99
C GLU A 92 2.50 0.25 12.11
N PHE A 93 1.63 1.19 11.77
CA PHE A 93 2.01 2.43 11.10
C PHE A 93 1.78 3.62 12.03
N ARG A 94 2.76 4.50 12.13
CA ARG A 94 2.71 5.71 12.96
C ARG A 94 3.19 6.93 12.18
N TYR A 95 2.52 8.05 12.42
CA TYR A 95 2.91 9.35 11.87
C TYR A 95 2.89 10.45 12.94
N TRP A 96 3.97 11.23 12.96
CA TRP A 96 4.17 12.40 13.80
C TRP A 96 4.54 13.60 12.95
N HIS A 97 4.21 14.78 13.44
CA HIS A 97 4.66 16.04 12.87
C HIS A 97 5.08 17.02 13.96
N ARG A 98 5.88 18.02 13.58
CA ARG A 98 6.17 19.20 14.39
C ARG A 98 5.96 20.46 13.56
N VAL A 99 5.53 21.53 14.21
CA VAL A 99 5.18 22.81 13.55
C VAL A 99 6.35 23.79 13.64
N LYS A 100 6.77 24.36 12.51
CA LYS A 100 7.77 25.45 12.48
C LYS A 100 7.23 26.73 13.15
N PRO A 101 8.08 27.55 13.81
CA PRO A 101 9.55 27.53 13.83
C PRO A 101 10.19 26.64 14.92
N TRP A 102 9.42 25.79 15.60
CA TRP A 102 9.90 25.07 16.77
C TRP A 102 10.64 23.79 16.35
N GLN A 103 11.89 23.91 15.92
CA GLN A 103 12.76 22.74 15.72
C GLN A 103 12.90 21.93 17.03
N ASP A 104 12.79 22.58 18.19
CA ASP A 104 12.76 21.92 19.51
C ASP A 104 11.34 21.69 20.06
N GLY A 105 10.31 21.92 19.24
CA GLY A 105 8.92 21.70 19.62
C GLY A 105 8.62 20.21 19.81
N PRO A 106 7.66 19.85 20.68
CA PRO A 106 7.31 18.45 20.89
C PRO A 106 6.76 17.85 19.60
N TRP A 107 7.16 16.61 19.30
CA TRP A 107 6.52 15.81 18.26
C TRP A 107 5.06 15.55 18.64
N ILE A 108 4.14 15.91 17.76
CA ILE A 108 2.72 15.64 17.91
C ILE A 108 2.41 14.39 17.11
N ARG A 109 2.04 13.31 17.80
CA ARG A 109 1.51 12.09 17.16
C ARG A 109 0.13 12.40 16.61
N VAL A 110 -0.04 12.23 15.30
CA VAL A 110 -1.31 12.55 14.62
C VAL A 110 -2.07 11.30 14.24
N LEU A 111 -1.35 10.22 13.91
CA LEU A 111 -1.96 9.03 13.33
C LEU A 111 -1.26 7.76 13.80
N ARG A 112 -2.08 6.72 14.03
CA ARG A 112 -1.65 5.35 14.34
C ARG A 112 -2.64 4.38 13.67
N CYS A 113 -2.14 3.48 12.85
CA CYS A 113 -2.90 2.37 12.28
C CYS A 113 -2.32 1.06 12.82
N GLY A 114 -3.16 0.25 13.47
CA GLY A 114 -2.73 -1.01 14.10
C GLY A 114 -2.84 -2.22 13.19
N SER A 115 -3.27 -2.01 11.94
CA SER A 115 -3.49 -3.06 10.96
C SER A 115 -3.36 -2.48 9.55
N VAL A 116 -3.12 -3.35 8.56
CA VAL A 116 -3.10 -2.96 7.14
C VAL A 116 -4.47 -2.43 6.67
N PRO A 117 -5.62 -3.03 7.05
CA PRO A 117 -6.93 -2.44 6.76
C PRO A 117 -7.10 -1.01 7.30
N ASP A 118 -6.64 -0.73 8.52
CA ASP A 118 -6.69 0.63 9.09
C ASP A 118 -5.84 1.61 8.28
N LEU A 119 -4.68 1.16 7.79
CA LEU A 119 -3.81 1.97 6.93
C LEU A 119 -4.45 2.27 5.57
N LEU A 120 -5.05 1.27 4.92
CA LEU A 120 -5.75 1.43 3.65
C LEU A 120 -6.97 2.36 3.79
N ALA A 121 -7.74 2.21 4.87
CA ALA A 121 -8.85 3.11 5.17
C ALA A 121 -8.38 4.55 5.40
N GLU A 122 -7.24 4.74 6.09
CA GLU A 122 -6.66 6.07 6.27
C GLU A 122 -6.13 6.65 4.96
N ALA A 123 -5.53 5.85 4.07
CA ALA A 123 -5.12 6.30 2.74
C ALA A 123 -6.30 6.90 1.96
N VAL A 124 -7.47 6.25 1.97
CA VAL A 124 -8.70 6.79 1.37
C VAL A 124 -9.05 8.16 1.95
N ARG A 125 -9.00 8.33 3.27
CA ARG A 125 -9.30 9.62 3.92
C ARG A 125 -8.30 10.72 3.53
N GLN A 126 -7.02 10.38 3.38
CA GLN A 126 -5.97 11.32 3.01
C GLN A 126 -6.13 11.79 1.56
N VAL A 127 -6.44 10.88 0.63
CA VAL A 127 -6.77 11.25 -0.76
C VAL A 127 -8.03 12.12 -0.83
N GLU A 128 -9.05 11.83 -0.02
CA GLU A 128 -10.25 12.69 0.08
C GLU A 128 -9.93 14.10 0.60
N ARG A 129 -9.00 14.23 1.56
CA ARG A 129 -8.53 15.54 2.03
C ARG A 129 -7.84 16.33 0.92
N MET A 130 -6.98 15.70 0.14
CA MET A 130 -6.35 16.35 -1.03
C MET A 130 -7.39 16.83 -2.03
N ARG A 131 -8.37 15.99 -2.37
CA ARG A 131 -9.44 16.34 -3.30
C ARG A 131 -10.26 17.53 -2.80
N ASN A 132 -10.64 17.52 -1.52
CA ASN A 132 -11.38 18.62 -0.90
C ASN A 132 -10.57 19.92 -0.84
N PHE A 133 -9.26 19.83 -0.57
CA PHE A 133 -8.35 20.97 -0.62
C PHE A 133 -8.28 21.55 -2.04
N ALA A 134 -8.12 20.71 -3.06
CA ALA A 134 -8.08 21.15 -4.46
C ALA A 134 -9.37 21.88 -4.87
N ALA A 135 -10.53 21.31 -4.52
CA ALA A 135 -11.83 21.92 -4.79
C ALA A 135 -11.98 23.29 -4.10
N ARG A 136 -11.56 23.40 -2.83
CA ARG A 136 -11.59 24.66 -2.08
C ARG A 136 -10.65 25.70 -2.70
N TYR A 137 -9.42 25.32 -3.03
CA TYR A 137 -8.44 26.22 -3.63
C TYR A 137 -8.95 26.82 -4.94
N ARG A 138 -9.56 26.01 -5.81
CA ARG A 138 -10.16 26.50 -7.06
C ARG A 138 -11.25 27.51 -6.81
N LYS A 139 -12.17 27.20 -5.89
CA LYS A 139 -13.27 28.10 -5.51
C LYS A 139 -12.75 29.45 -4.99
N GLU A 140 -11.74 29.41 -4.12
CA GLU A 140 -11.16 30.61 -3.50
C GLU A 140 -10.39 31.48 -4.52
N ASN A 141 -9.83 30.88 -5.57
CA ASN A 141 -9.03 31.57 -6.58
C ASN A 141 -9.78 31.80 -7.91
N GLY A 142 -11.08 31.48 -7.98
CA GLY A 142 -11.89 31.64 -9.19
C GLY A 142 -11.42 30.78 -10.38
N LEU A 143 -10.82 29.63 -10.10
CA LEU A 143 -10.33 28.70 -11.13
C LEU A 143 -11.44 27.76 -11.61
N ALA A 144 -11.36 27.32 -12.86
CA ALA A 144 -12.26 26.28 -13.40
C ALA A 144 -12.02 24.93 -12.70
N GLU A 145 -13.02 24.05 -12.72
CA GLU A 145 -13.00 22.77 -11.99
C GLU A 145 -11.85 21.83 -12.43
N ASP A 146 -11.48 21.91 -13.70
CA ASP A 146 -10.39 21.17 -14.35
C ASP A 146 -9.02 21.86 -14.25
N SER A 147 -8.96 23.07 -13.70
CA SER A 147 -7.70 23.81 -13.56
C SER A 147 -6.74 23.07 -12.63
N GLU A 148 -5.46 23.05 -13.02
CA GLU A 148 -4.38 22.51 -12.20
C GLU A 148 -4.23 23.30 -10.89
N VAL A 149 -3.96 22.58 -9.80
CA VAL A 149 -3.66 23.18 -8.50
C VAL A 149 -2.18 22.94 -8.21
N PRO A 150 -1.37 24.00 -8.03
CA PRO A 150 0.07 23.83 -7.84
C PRO A 150 0.42 22.86 -6.71
N GLY A 151 1.26 21.88 -7.02
CA GLY A 151 1.73 20.88 -6.05
C GLY A 151 0.76 19.73 -5.78
N LEU A 152 -0.40 19.66 -6.46
CA LEU A 152 -1.30 18.50 -6.41
C LEU A 152 -1.27 17.72 -7.73
N GLU A 153 -1.49 16.42 -7.64
CA GLU A 153 -1.89 15.61 -8.80
C GLU A 153 -3.26 16.09 -9.33
N SER A 154 -3.62 15.71 -10.56
CA SER A 154 -4.90 16.16 -11.14
C SER A 154 -6.10 15.59 -10.35
N VAL A 155 -7.29 16.22 -10.47
CA VAL A 155 -8.50 15.69 -9.79
C VAL A 155 -8.91 14.33 -10.33
N ALA A 156 -8.68 14.10 -11.63
CA ALA A 156 -8.90 12.80 -12.24
C ALA A 156 -8.01 11.75 -11.58
N ASP A 157 -6.71 12.05 -11.42
CA ASP A 157 -5.75 11.17 -10.76
C ASP A 157 -6.13 10.93 -9.29
N MET A 158 -6.45 11.96 -8.53
CA MET A 158 -6.89 11.81 -7.13
C MET A 158 -8.19 11.00 -7.01
N THR A 159 -9.11 11.12 -7.96
CA THR A 159 -10.38 10.36 -7.95
C THR A 159 -10.14 8.90 -8.30
N ALA A 160 -9.29 8.62 -9.29
CA ALA A 160 -8.83 7.28 -9.60
C ALA A 160 -8.12 6.66 -8.39
N TRP A 161 -7.19 7.39 -7.78
CA TRP A 161 -6.43 6.93 -6.63
C TRP A 161 -7.29 6.67 -5.40
N ARG A 162 -8.34 7.47 -5.17
CA ARG A 162 -9.35 7.20 -4.13
C ARG A 162 -10.08 5.89 -4.40
N SER A 163 -10.54 5.69 -5.64
CA SER A 163 -11.25 4.47 -6.03
C SER A 163 -10.35 3.26 -5.88
N GLU A 164 -9.10 3.35 -6.37
CA GLU A 164 -8.09 2.31 -6.21
C GLU A 164 -7.81 2.01 -4.74
N CYS A 165 -7.63 3.01 -3.89
CA CYS A 165 -7.40 2.79 -2.46
C CYS A 165 -8.60 2.12 -1.77
N ALA A 166 -9.83 2.52 -2.12
CA ALA A 166 -11.05 1.91 -1.58
C ALA A 166 -11.18 0.45 -2.04
N ASP A 167 -10.95 0.19 -3.33
CA ASP A 167 -10.94 -1.15 -3.90
C ASP A 167 -9.87 -2.03 -3.24
N ARG A 168 -8.66 -1.49 -3.04
CA ARG A 168 -7.55 -2.18 -2.36
C ARG A 168 -7.91 -2.49 -0.90
N ALA A 169 -8.58 -1.58 -0.20
CA ALA A 169 -9.06 -1.82 1.17
C ALA A 169 -10.05 -2.98 1.23
N ASP A 170 -11.05 -2.98 0.34
CA ASP A 170 -12.06 -4.03 0.24
C ASP A 170 -11.44 -5.38 -0.13
N VAL A 171 -10.57 -5.40 -1.15
CA VAL A 171 -9.84 -6.61 -1.58
C VAL A 171 -8.98 -7.14 -0.45
N TYR A 172 -8.22 -6.28 0.22
CA TYR A 172 -7.34 -6.70 1.31
C TYR A 172 -8.15 -7.28 2.47
N ALA A 173 -9.23 -6.60 2.88
CA ALA A 173 -10.10 -7.09 3.93
C ALA A 173 -10.72 -8.44 3.57
N ALA A 174 -11.17 -8.60 2.32
CA ALA A 174 -11.71 -9.85 1.83
C ALA A 174 -10.66 -10.97 1.76
N LEU A 175 -9.38 -10.66 1.52
CA LEU A 175 -8.35 -11.69 1.35
C LEU A 175 -7.60 -12.08 2.64
N PHE A 176 -7.38 -11.14 3.56
CA PHE A 176 -6.38 -11.31 4.62
C PHE A 176 -6.94 -11.20 6.05
N CYS A 177 -8.16 -10.70 6.26
CA CYS A 177 -8.71 -10.57 7.61
C CYS A 177 -9.20 -11.90 8.20
N GLU A 178 -9.05 -12.06 9.52
CA GLU A 178 -9.45 -13.27 10.26
C GLU A 178 -10.96 -13.55 10.18
N GLY A 179 -11.33 -14.84 10.14
CA GLY A 179 -12.72 -15.30 10.09
C GLY A 179 -13.31 -15.52 8.70
N ALA A 180 -12.60 -15.14 7.64
CA ALA A 180 -13.05 -15.34 6.27
C ALA A 180 -12.90 -16.81 5.81
N ARG A 181 -13.93 -17.37 5.14
CA ARG A 181 -13.93 -18.76 4.63
C ARG A 181 -12.85 -18.96 3.58
N THR A 182 -12.07 -20.03 3.64
CA THR A 182 -11.05 -20.33 2.61
C THR A 182 -11.30 -21.68 1.98
N SER A 183 -11.11 -21.79 0.66
CA SER A 183 -11.04 -23.08 -0.06
C SER A 183 -9.62 -23.28 -0.58
N GLU A 184 -8.96 -24.37 -0.20
CA GLU A 184 -7.64 -24.68 -0.75
C GLU A 184 -7.77 -24.99 -2.26
N PRO A 185 -6.85 -24.48 -3.09
CA PRO A 185 -6.84 -24.81 -4.51
C PRO A 185 -6.56 -26.30 -4.71
N ASP A 186 -7.21 -26.90 -5.70
CA ASP A 186 -7.02 -28.30 -6.05
C ASP A 186 -5.55 -28.56 -6.42
N SER A 187 -4.98 -29.69 -5.98
CA SER A 187 -3.56 -30.01 -6.23
C SER A 187 -3.22 -30.12 -7.71
N ASP A 188 -4.22 -30.46 -8.51
CA ASP A 188 -4.09 -30.68 -9.95
C ASP A 188 -4.09 -29.36 -10.73
N ALA A 189 -4.40 -28.23 -10.07
CA ALA A 189 -4.38 -26.91 -10.68
C ALA A 189 -2.98 -26.26 -10.71
N TYR A 190 -2.00 -26.78 -9.96
CA TYR A 190 -0.65 -26.22 -9.95
C TYR A 190 0.09 -26.53 -11.25
N PRO A 191 1.00 -25.64 -11.71
CA PRO A 191 1.86 -25.96 -12.84
C PRO A 191 2.69 -27.21 -12.55
N GLU A 192 2.79 -28.09 -13.56
CA GLU A 192 3.68 -29.25 -13.51
C GLU A 192 5.14 -28.79 -13.50
N ARG A 193 5.98 -29.59 -12.85
CA ARG A 193 7.42 -29.32 -12.84
C ARG A 193 8.02 -29.63 -14.20
N VAL A 194 8.79 -28.69 -14.74
CA VAL A 194 9.51 -28.89 -16.01
C VAL A 194 10.82 -29.64 -15.77
N ASP A 195 11.19 -30.54 -16.68
CA ASP A 195 12.46 -31.27 -16.62
C ASP A 195 13.65 -30.31 -16.55
N GLY A 196 14.54 -30.55 -15.57
CA GLY A 196 15.71 -29.70 -15.32
C GLY A 196 15.43 -28.41 -14.53
N GLN A 197 14.17 -28.12 -14.18
CA GLN A 197 13.82 -26.98 -13.34
C GLN A 197 14.29 -27.19 -11.90
N SER A 198 14.95 -26.19 -11.31
CA SER A 198 15.36 -26.24 -9.91
C SER A 198 14.16 -26.24 -8.96
N ASP A 199 14.34 -26.70 -7.72
CA ASP A 199 13.28 -26.65 -6.71
C ASP A 199 12.83 -25.21 -6.43
N ALA A 200 13.79 -24.27 -6.41
CA ALA A 200 13.53 -22.86 -6.17
C ALA A 200 12.73 -22.22 -7.32
N ASP A 201 13.10 -22.50 -8.58
CA ASP A 201 12.37 -21.98 -9.74
C ASP A 201 10.96 -22.58 -9.82
N TYR A 202 10.81 -23.85 -9.43
CA TYR A 202 9.51 -24.50 -9.39
C TYR A 202 8.61 -23.91 -8.28
N ALA A 203 9.16 -23.69 -7.08
CA ALA A 203 8.47 -23.02 -5.99
C ALA A 203 8.04 -21.59 -6.38
N ALA A 204 8.94 -20.82 -7.00
CA ALA A 204 8.64 -19.48 -7.50
C ALA A 204 7.50 -19.51 -8.54
N ALA A 205 7.55 -20.42 -9.51
CA ALA A 205 6.50 -20.56 -10.53
C ALA A 205 5.13 -20.89 -9.92
N ARG A 206 5.07 -21.79 -8.93
CA ARG A 206 3.82 -22.12 -8.22
C ARG A 206 3.31 -20.93 -7.42
N LYS A 207 4.19 -20.19 -6.75
CA LYS A 207 3.83 -18.99 -6.00
C LYS A 207 3.23 -17.92 -6.93
N THR A 208 3.87 -17.65 -8.06
CA THR A 208 3.36 -16.75 -9.11
C THR A 208 2.00 -17.21 -9.62
N PHE A 209 1.85 -18.50 -9.94
CA PHE A 209 0.57 -19.06 -10.37
C PHE A 209 -0.55 -18.81 -9.36
N CYS A 210 -0.32 -19.11 -8.08
CA CYS A 210 -1.33 -18.88 -7.05
C CYS A 210 -1.71 -17.41 -6.91
N VAL A 211 -0.73 -16.51 -6.97
CA VAL A 211 -0.95 -15.06 -6.91
C VAL A 211 -1.77 -14.59 -8.11
N ASP A 212 -1.41 -15.00 -9.32
CA ASP A 212 -2.09 -14.55 -10.54
C ASP A 212 -3.49 -15.15 -10.67
N ALA A 213 -3.67 -16.41 -10.30
CA ALA A 213 -4.98 -17.04 -10.17
C ALA A 213 -5.84 -16.32 -9.13
N ALA A 214 -5.28 -15.98 -7.96
CA ALA A 214 -6.00 -15.22 -6.95
C ALA A 214 -6.42 -13.84 -7.47
N ARG A 215 -5.52 -13.12 -8.16
CA ARG A 215 -5.85 -11.83 -8.80
C ARG A 215 -6.98 -11.96 -9.80
N HIS A 216 -6.95 -13.00 -10.64
CA HIS A 216 -8.03 -13.26 -11.59
C HIS A 216 -9.36 -13.52 -10.89
N VAL A 217 -9.36 -14.39 -9.87
CA VAL A 217 -10.55 -14.72 -9.08
C VAL A 217 -11.09 -13.49 -8.33
N VAL A 218 -10.22 -12.61 -7.84
CA VAL A 218 -10.60 -11.32 -7.24
C VAL A 218 -11.31 -10.42 -8.25
N THR A 219 -10.80 -10.32 -9.48
CA THR A 219 -11.45 -9.55 -10.55
C THR A 219 -12.85 -10.11 -10.83
N LEU A 220 -12.99 -11.44 -10.93
CA LEU A 220 -14.29 -12.08 -11.10
C LEU A 220 -15.20 -11.80 -9.90
N ALA A 221 -14.72 -11.95 -8.67
CA ALA A 221 -15.51 -11.70 -7.47
C ALA A 221 -16.09 -10.28 -7.43
N ARG A 222 -15.31 -9.29 -7.90
CA ARG A 222 -15.76 -7.91 -8.06
C ARG A 222 -16.86 -7.78 -9.11
N GLU A 223 -16.65 -8.34 -10.30
CA GLU A 223 -17.66 -8.31 -11.38
C GLU A 223 -18.99 -8.92 -10.94
N TYR A 224 -18.95 -10.01 -10.16
CA TYR A 224 -20.14 -10.65 -9.62
C TYR A 224 -20.79 -9.83 -8.51
N ARG A 225 -19.99 -9.21 -7.64
CA ARG A 225 -20.50 -8.30 -6.59
C ARG A 225 -21.22 -7.08 -7.20
N ASP A 226 -20.67 -6.51 -8.26
CA ASP A 226 -21.27 -5.36 -8.97
C ASP A 226 -22.60 -5.73 -9.65
N LYS A 227 -22.79 -7.02 -9.98
CA LYS A 227 -24.05 -7.58 -10.50
C LYS A 227 -25.04 -7.99 -9.38
N CYS A 228 -24.74 -7.69 -8.12
CA CYS A 228 -25.51 -8.12 -6.94
C CYS A 228 -25.57 -9.65 -6.75
N GLU A 229 -24.61 -10.39 -7.31
CA GLU A 229 -24.51 -11.85 -7.16
C GLU A 229 -23.61 -12.20 -5.96
N PHE A 230 -24.07 -11.86 -4.76
CA PHE A 230 -23.25 -11.89 -3.55
C PHE A 230 -22.74 -13.29 -3.16
N ASP A 231 -23.56 -14.33 -3.30
CA ASP A 231 -23.14 -15.69 -2.92
C ASP A 231 -22.00 -16.20 -3.81
N THR A 232 -22.06 -15.92 -5.12
CA THR A 232 -20.98 -16.27 -6.06
C THR A 232 -19.73 -15.46 -5.77
N ALA A 233 -19.88 -14.16 -5.51
CA ALA A 233 -18.74 -13.31 -5.13
C ALA A 233 -18.05 -13.83 -3.85
N GLU A 234 -18.81 -14.24 -2.83
CA GLU A 234 -18.27 -14.79 -1.58
C GLU A 234 -17.50 -16.10 -1.78
N LEU A 235 -17.97 -16.98 -2.68
CA LEU A 235 -17.25 -18.21 -3.05
C LEU A 235 -15.94 -17.89 -3.77
N LEU A 236 -15.96 -16.96 -4.72
CA LEU A 236 -14.75 -16.52 -5.43
C LEU A 236 -13.76 -15.86 -4.46
N TRP A 237 -14.22 -15.02 -3.53
CA TRP A 237 -13.36 -14.49 -2.48
C TRP A 237 -12.75 -15.60 -1.62
N ALA A 238 -13.49 -16.67 -1.32
CA ALA A 238 -12.97 -17.81 -0.55
C ALA A 238 -11.87 -18.59 -1.28
N GLU A 239 -12.01 -18.73 -2.59
CA GLU A 239 -11.03 -19.35 -3.47
C GLU A 239 -9.77 -18.49 -3.61
N ALA A 240 -9.92 -17.19 -3.87
CA ALA A 240 -8.80 -16.26 -3.92
C ALA A 240 -8.00 -16.26 -2.60
N ARG A 241 -8.70 -16.30 -1.45
CA ARG A 241 -8.06 -16.43 -0.14
C ARG A 241 -7.21 -17.69 -0.01
N GLY A 242 -7.74 -18.84 -0.45
CA GLY A 242 -7.02 -20.09 -0.36
C GLY A 242 -5.80 -20.13 -1.27
N LEU A 243 -5.91 -19.57 -2.48
CA LEU A 243 -4.77 -19.39 -3.40
C LEU A 243 -3.67 -18.52 -2.79
N ILE A 244 -4.02 -17.40 -2.17
CA ILE A 244 -3.05 -16.53 -1.48
C ILE A 244 -2.40 -17.24 -0.30
N ARG A 245 -3.17 -17.95 0.53
CA ARG A 245 -2.61 -18.75 1.65
C ARG A 245 -1.69 -19.86 1.15
N ALA A 246 -2.03 -20.51 0.05
CA ALA A 246 -1.17 -21.49 -0.57
C ALA A 246 0.15 -20.86 -1.04
N ALA A 247 0.09 -19.70 -1.72
CA ALA A 247 1.28 -18.94 -2.13
C ALA A 247 2.21 -18.62 -0.95
N GLN A 248 1.65 -18.23 0.20
CA GLN A 248 2.39 -17.91 1.42
C GLN A 248 3.04 -19.13 2.10
N ARG A 249 2.53 -20.35 1.86
CA ARG A 249 3.08 -21.60 2.43
C ARG A 249 4.19 -22.22 1.58
N ILE A 250 4.30 -21.83 0.31
CA ILE A 250 5.35 -22.31 -0.59
C ILE A 250 6.68 -21.67 -0.16
N LYS A 251 7.66 -22.52 0.19
CA LYS A 251 9.01 -22.13 0.63
C LYS A 251 10.00 -22.13 -0.52
#